data_AF-Q4CPZ1-F1
#
_entry.id   AF-Q4CPZ1-F1
#
_cell.length_a   1.000
_cell.length_b   1.000
_cell.length_c   1.000
_cell.angle_alpha   90.00
_cell.angle_beta   90.00
_cell.angle_gamma   90.00
#
_symmetry.space_group_name_H-M   'P 1'
#
loop_
_entity.id
_entity.type
_entity.pdbx_description
1 polymer ?
#
loop_
_entity_poly.entity_id
_entity_poly.type
_entity_poly.pdbx_seq_one_letter_code
_entity_poly.pdbx_strand_id
1 'polypeptide(L)'
;EVYEEMYKPSVTRLTKGAGLGVFLCFFLYLCSGLFGYLDFGPALTGSVLKRYNPIEDKMMGVAYAGMVLKLCVGYGLHMIPVREAVYHVLHIDVKTIGWWKNALVCGFMATLSLIGGLFIPSITIVFGLVGGFSGGFIGFIFPALLYMYSGNWTLQSVGYFHYIGTHFLLFVGVIGVVFGTAFAAYGEAMH
;
A
#
# COMPACT_ATOMS: atom_id res chain seq x y z
N GLU A 1 15.20 6.42 3.19
CA GLU A 1 14.67 6.22 4.57
C GLU A 1 15.06 4.90 5.19
N VAL A 2 14.27 3.82 5.13
CA VAL A 2 14.58 2.57 5.90
C VAL A 2 15.98 2.02 5.63
N TYR A 3 16.45 2.10 4.37
CA TYR A 3 17.81 1.71 4.01
C TYR A 3 18.87 2.58 4.71
N GLU A 4 18.66 3.90 4.74
CA GLU A 4 19.61 4.88 5.28
C GLU A 4 19.59 4.94 6.81
N GLU A 5 18.46 4.62 7.43
CA GLU A 5 18.31 4.52 8.89
C GLU A 5 18.84 3.20 9.46
N MET A 6 19.13 2.21 8.60
CA MET A 6 19.64 0.92 9.04
C MET A 6 21.05 1.03 9.62
N TYR A 7 21.26 0.42 10.78
CA TYR A 7 22.60 0.25 11.34
C TYR A 7 23.45 -0.63 10.42
N LYS A 8 24.41 0.00 9.72
CA LYS A 8 25.25 -0.57 8.65
C LYS A 8 24.41 -0.98 7.42
N PRO A 9 24.10 -0.03 6.52
CA PRO A 9 23.20 -0.26 5.39
C PRO A 9 23.76 -1.29 4.40
N SER A 10 22.93 -2.26 4.02
CA SER A 10 23.27 -3.28 3.01
C SER A 10 21.99 -3.84 2.39
N VAL A 11 21.97 -3.96 1.06
CA VAL A 11 20.78 -4.41 0.29
C VAL A 11 20.33 -5.81 0.74
N THR A 12 21.27 -6.72 1.01
CA THR A 12 20.96 -8.07 1.49
C THR A 12 20.33 -8.05 2.87
N ARG A 13 20.76 -7.13 3.76
CA ARG A 13 20.19 -7.00 5.11
C ARG A 13 18.79 -6.39 5.07
N LEU A 14 18.60 -5.35 4.26
CA LEU A 14 17.28 -4.78 4.01
C LEU A 14 16.32 -5.83 3.47
N THR A 15 16.75 -6.59 2.46
CA THR A 15 15.91 -7.63 1.84
C THR A 15 15.55 -8.74 2.84
N LYS A 16 16.50 -9.19 3.67
CA LYS A 16 16.24 -10.19 4.72
C LYS A 16 15.30 -9.66 5.80
N GLY A 17 15.51 -8.43 6.28
CA GLY A 17 14.67 -7.80 7.29
C GLY A 17 13.25 -7.53 6.80
N ALA A 18 13.13 -6.96 5.60
CA ALA A 18 11.84 -6.73 4.94
C ALA A 18 11.13 -8.05 4.63
N GLY A 19 11.85 -9.07 4.14
CA GLY A 19 11.30 -10.40 3.86
C GLY A 19 10.74 -11.08 5.11
N LEU A 20 11.45 -11.01 6.24
CA LEU A 20 10.93 -11.50 7.52
C LEU A 20 9.69 -10.72 7.97
N GLY A 21 9.70 -9.40 7.86
CA GLY A 21 8.54 -8.56 8.19
C GLY A 21 7.32 -8.91 7.36
N VAL A 22 7.47 -9.03 6.04
CA VAL A 22 6.40 -9.43 5.12
C VAL A 22 5.89 -10.84 5.45
N PHE A 23 6.77 -11.78 5.76
CA PHE A 23 6.39 -13.14 6.12
C PHE A 23 5.55 -13.19 7.41
N LEU A 24 5.92 -12.41 8.43
CA LEU A 24 5.14 -12.28 9.66
C LEU A 24 3.78 -11.63 9.40
N CYS A 25 3.73 -10.56 8.60
CA CYS A 25 2.46 -9.94 8.20
C CYS A 25 1.57 -10.92 7.44
N PHE A 26 2.15 -11.71 6.53
CA PHE A 26 1.42 -12.74 5.79
C PHE A 26 0.77 -13.76 6.72
N PHE A 27 1.51 -14.29 7.70
CA PHE A 27 0.96 -15.26 8.65
C PHE A 27 -0.15 -14.65 9.52
N LEU A 28 0.03 -13.42 10.02
CA LEU A 28 -0.99 -12.73 10.80
C LEU A 28 -2.26 -12.47 9.98
N TYR A 29 -2.12 -12.06 8.71
CA TYR A 29 -3.25 -11.82 7.82
C TYR A 29 -3.95 -13.12 7.43
N LEU A 30 -3.19 -14.19 7.19
CA LEU A 30 -3.75 -15.51 6.92
C LEU A 30 -4.58 -16.01 8.10
N CYS A 31 -4.05 -15.94 9.32
CA CYS A 31 -4.76 -16.32 10.53
C CYS A 31 -6.01 -15.44 10.74
N SER A 32 -5.89 -14.11 10.64
CA SER A 32 -7.02 -13.20 10.80
C SER A 32 -8.11 -13.43 9.75
N GLY A 33 -7.73 -13.71 8.51
CA GLY A 33 -8.67 -14.01 7.43
C GLY A 33 -9.33 -15.38 7.59
N LEU A 34 -8.56 -16.39 7.98
CA LEU A 34 -9.07 -17.75 8.20
C LEU A 34 -10.06 -17.79 9.37
N PHE A 35 -9.71 -17.24 10.53
CA PHE A 35 -10.63 -17.19 11.68
C PHE A 35 -11.84 -16.29 11.40
N GLY A 36 -11.65 -15.15 10.72
CA GLY A 36 -12.78 -14.33 10.28
C GLY A 36 -13.74 -15.06 9.34
N TYR A 37 -13.22 -15.92 8.46
CA TYR A 37 -14.03 -16.76 7.60
C TYR A 37 -14.69 -17.93 8.36
N LEU A 38 -14.02 -18.55 9.33
CA LEU A 38 -14.60 -19.62 10.13
C LEU A 38 -15.74 -19.14 11.05
N ASP A 39 -15.63 -17.93 11.60
CA ASP A 39 -16.64 -17.38 12.52
C ASP A 39 -17.92 -16.93 11.79
N PHE A 40 -17.80 -16.27 10.64
CA PHE A 40 -18.94 -15.67 9.93
C PHE A 40 -19.32 -16.38 8.63
N GLY A 41 -18.45 -17.24 8.09
CA GLY A 41 -18.68 -17.97 6.87
C GLY A 41 -19.03 -17.08 5.67
N PRO A 42 -19.98 -17.49 4.83
CA PRO A 42 -20.43 -16.71 3.66
C PRO A 42 -21.09 -15.36 4.01
N ALA A 43 -21.48 -15.12 5.26
CA ALA A 43 -22.12 -13.87 5.67
C ALA A 43 -21.12 -12.70 5.81
N LEU A 44 -19.81 -12.97 5.72
CA LEU A 44 -18.75 -11.97 5.82
C LEU A 44 -18.69 -11.11 4.53
N THR A 45 -19.34 -9.95 4.55
CA THR A 45 -19.28 -8.97 3.46
C THR A 45 -18.39 -7.78 3.85
N GLY A 46 -17.25 -7.63 3.17
CA GLY A 46 -16.34 -6.50 3.36
C GLY A 46 -15.41 -6.65 4.56
N SER A 47 -15.59 -5.81 5.60
CA SER A 47 -14.69 -5.77 6.76
C SER A 47 -15.14 -6.69 7.88
N VAL A 48 -14.24 -7.57 8.33
CA VAL A 48 -14.48 -8.47 9.48
C VAL A 48 -14.88 -7.70 10.73
N LEU A 49 -14.29 -6.53 10.95
CA LEU A 49 -14.53 -5.72 12.14
C LEU A 49 -16.01 -5.37 12.27
N LYS A 50 -16.68 -4.96 11.17
CA LYS A 50 -18.10 -4.54 11.20
C LYS A 50 -19.06 -5.60 11.76
N ARG A 51 -18.67 -6.88 11.82
CA ARG A 51 -19.50 -7.97 12.31
C ARG A 51 -19.29 -8.32 13.78
N TYR A 52 -18.17 -7.93 14.38
CA TYR A 52 -17.97 -8.14 15.81
C TYR A 52 -18.48 -6.94 16.63
N ASN A 53 -19.21 -7.21 17.72
CA ASN A 53 -19.62 -6.20 18.68
C ASN A 53 -18.52 -5.99 19.73
N PRO A 54 -17.75 -4.88 19.69
CA PRO A 54 -16.64 -4.65 20.62
C PRO A 54 -17.07 -4.41 22.07
N ILE A 55 -18.36 -4.12 22.32
CA ILE A 55 -18.87 -3.83 23.66
C ILE A 55 -19.19 -5.13 24.40
N GLU A 56 -19.68 -6.15 23.69
CA GLU A 56 -20.06 -7.44 24.27
C GLU A 56 -18.84 -8.32 24.55
N ASP A 57 -17.88 -8.37 23.62
CA ASP A 57 -16.65 -9.14 23.77
C ASP A 57 -15.46 -8.24 24.13
N LYS A 58 -15.01 -8.33 25.40
CA LYS A 58 -13.86 -7.59 25.91
C LYS A 58 -12.58 -7.86 25.12
N MET A 59 -12.38 -9.08 24.61
CA MET A 59 -11.19 -9.43 23.83
C MET A 59 -11.21 -8.71 22.48
N MET A 60 -12.38 -8.65 21.85
CA MET A 60 -12.58 -7.88 20.64
C MET A 60 -12.37 -6.38 20.90
N GLY A 61 -12.87 -5.84 22.02
CA GLY A 61 -12.62 -4.44 22.42
C GLY A 61 -11.14 -4.07 22.46
N VAL A 62 -10.28 -4.95 23.01
CA VAL A 62 -8.81 -4.76 23.01
C VAL A 62 -8.24 -4.80 21.59
N ALA A 63 -8.69 -5.73 20.75
CA ALA A 63 -8.26 -5.82 19.35
C ALA A 63 -8.62 -4.55 18.56
N TYR A 64 -9.80 -3.99 18.80
CA TYR A 64 -10.24 -2.72 18.22
C TYR A 64 -9.34 -1.55 18.65
N ALA A 65 -9.03 -1.42 19.94
CA ALA A 65 -8.12 -0.40 20.42
C ALA A 65 -6.72 -0.54 19.78
N GLY A 66 -6.22 -1.77 19.64
CA GLY A 66 -4.98 -2.07 18.95
C GLY A 66 -5.00 -1.70 17.47
N MET A 67 -6.11 -1.97 16.77
CA MET A 67 -6.30 -1.59 15.37
C MET A 67 -6.35 -0.08 15.19
N VAL A 68 -7.04 0.65 16.06
CA VAL A 68 -7.07 2.13 16.04
C VAL A 68 -5.66 2.68 16.24
N LEU A 69 -4.92 2.19 17.24
CA LEU A 69 -3.54 2.59 17.47
C LEU A 69 -2.65 2.31 16.25
N LYS A 70 -2.75 1.10 15.68
CA LYS A 70 -2.01 0.70 14.48
C LYS A 70 -2.31 1.61 13.29
N LEU A 71 -3.58 1.98 13.09
CA LEU A 71 -3.97 2.86 12.00
C LEU A 71 -3.42 4.28 12.19
N CYS A 72 -3.48 4.83 13.41
CA CYS A 72 -2.89 6.13 13.73
C CYS A 72 -1.36 6.17 13.49
N VAL A 73 -0.64 5.17 14.03
CA VAL A 73 0.82 5.07 13.86
C VAL A 73 1.18 4.81 12.40
N GLY A 74 0.49 3.88 11.75
CA GLY A 74 0.71 3.56 10.34
C GLY A 74 0.47 4.76 9.43
N TYR A 75 -0.58 5.55 9.70
CA TYR A 75 -0.84 6.78 8.96
C TYR A 75 0.30 7.80 9.10
N GLY A 76 0.81 8.01 10.32
CA GLY A 76 1.96 8.87 10.56
C GLY A 76 3.22 8.40 9.83
N LEU A 77 3.51 7.10 9.86
CA LEU A 77 4.67 6.52 9.15
C LEU A 77 4.52 6.62 7.62
N HIS A 78 3.31 6.43 7.09
CA HIS A 78 3.06 6.59 5.65
C HIS A 78 3.12 8.05 5.18
N MET A 79 2.89 9.03 6.06
CA MET A 79 3.00 10.44 5.71
C MET A 79 4.43 10.82 5.29
N ILE A 80 5.45 10.14 5.83
CA ILE A 80 6.86 10.45 5.53
C ILE A 80 7.19 10.26 4.04
N PRO A 81 7.04 9.05 3.43
CA PRO A 81 7.36 8.86 2.02
C PRO A 81 6.42 9.66 1.10
N VAL A 82 5.15 9.88 1.48
CA VAL A 82 4.23 10.67 0.65
C VAL A 82 4.66 12.14 0.63
N ARG A 83 5.10 12.69 1.77
CA ARG A 83 5.66 14.03 1.85
C ARG A 83 6.90 14.18 0.96
N GLU A 84 7.84 13.23 1.02
CA GLU A 84 9.03 13.23 0.16
C GLU A 84 8.64 13.16 -1.32
N ALA A 85 7.65 12.33 -1.68
CA ALA A 85 7.16 12.24 -3.05
C ALA A 85 6.56 13.57 -3.53
N VAL A 86 5.77 14.26 -2.70
CA VAL A 86 5.20 15.58 -3.02
C VAL A 86 6.30 16.62 -3.20
N TYR A 87 7.30 16.68 -2.32
CA TYR A 87 8.41 17.62 -2.46
C TYR A 87 9.28 17.33 -3.67
N HIS A 88 9.47 16.06 -4.01
CA HIS A 88 10.16 15.67 -5.22
C HIS A 88 9.42 16.16 -6.47
N VAL A 89 8.09 16.00 -6.52
CA VAL A 89 7.25 16.49 -7.63
C VAL A 89 7.23 18.02 -7.71
N LEU A 90 7.25 18.72 -6.57
CA LEU A 90 7.29 20.18 -6.53
C LEU A 90 8.69 20.77 -6.73
N HIS A 91 9.72 19.94 -6.95
CA HIS A 91 11.13 20.35 -7.06
C HIS A 91 11.62 21.21 -5.88
N ILE A 92 11.08 20.98 -4.68
CA ILE A 92 11.47 21.70 -3.47
C ILE A 92 12.49 20.85 -2.71
N ASP A 93 13.63 21.44 -2.37
CA ASP A 93 14.62 20.75 -1.54
C ASP A 93 14.11 20.62 -0.10
N VAL A 94 13.84 19.38 0.32
CA VAL A 94 13.28 19.01 1.62
C VAL A 94 14.09 19.59 2.78
N LYS A 95 15.41 19.77 2.60
CA LYS A 95 16.30 20.32 3.63
C LYS A 95 16.12 21.81 3.88
N THR A 96 15.52 22.54 2.93
CA THR A 96 15.39 24.02 2.99
C THR A 96 14.01 24.48 3.46
N ILE A 97 13.04 23.58 3.61
CA ILE A 97 11.66 23.94 3.91
C ILE A 97 11.53 24.31 5.39
N GLY A 98 11.12 25.55 5.66
CA GLY A 98 10.77 25.99 7.01
C GLY A 98 9.64 25.15 7.61
N TRP A 99 9.73 24.84 8.90
CA TRP A 99 8.79 23.99 9.63
C TRP A 99 7.31 24.34 9.39
N TRP A 100 6.97 25.63 9.33
CA TRP A 100 5.60 26.08 9.07
C TRP A 100 5.06 25.65 7.70
N LYS A 101 5.88 25.75 6.64
CA LYS A 101 5.48 25.30 5.30
C LYS A 101 5.28 23.78 5.26
N ASN A 102 6.14 23.05 5.97
CA ASN A 102 6.01 21.61 6.09
C ASN A 102 4.73 21.20 6.83
N ALA A 103 4.41 21.89 7.93
CA ALA A 103 3.17 21.69 8.67
C ALA A 103 1.93 21.96 7.82
N LEU A 104 1.96 23.00 6.97
CA LEU A 104 0.87 23.28 6.03
C LEU A 104 0.66 22.17 5.01
N VAL A 105 1.73 21.65 4.41
CA VAL A 105 1.65 20.55 3.43
C VAL A 105 1.13 19.26 4.09
N CYS A 106 1.68 18.88 5.23
CA CYS A 106 1.22 17.68 5.96
C CYS A 106 -0.23 17.84 6.45
N GLY A 107 -0.59 19.03 6.95
CA GLY A 107 -1.95 19.35 7.39
C GLY A 107 -2.96 19.32 6.25
N PHE A 108 -2.59 19.85 5.08
CA PHE A 108 -3.41 19.77 3.87
C PHE A 108 -3.63 18.32 3.44
N MET A 109 -2.57 17.50 3.38
CA MET A 109 -2.68 16.08 3.06
C MET A 109 -3.56 15.31 4.06
N ALA A 110 -3.43 15.62 5.35
CA ALA A 110 -4.26 15.04 6.40
C ALA A 110 -5.73 15.44 6.28
N THR A 111 -6.00 16.70 5.93
CA THR A 111 -7.37 17.19 5.70
C THR A 111 -7.99 16.52 4.48
N LEU A 112 -7.25 16.35 3.38
CA LEU A 112 -7.72 15.61 2.22
C LEU A 112 -8.03 14.15 2.55
N SER A 113 -7.17 13.49 3.32
CA SER A 113 -7.40 12.11 3.79
C SER A 113 -8.65 12.01 4.67
N LEU A 114 -8.86 12.97 5.57
CA LEU A 114 -10.05 13.03 6.44
C LEU A 114 -11.33 13.24 5.61
N ILE A 115 -11.30 14.16 4.64
CA ILE A 115 -12.42 14.42 3.73
C ILE A 115 -12.74 13.15 2.94
N GLY A 116 -11.73 12.49 2.36
CA GLY A 116 -11.91 11.22 1.64
C GLY A 116 -12.49 10.11 2.53
N GLY A 117 -11.99 9.99 3.76
CA GLY A 117 -12.51 9.02 4.74
C GLY A 117 -13.94 9.30 5.20
N LEU A 118 -14.37 10.57 5.23
CA LEU A 118 -15.74 10.94 5.60
C LEU A 118 -16.74 10.67 4.47
N PHE A 119 -16.33 10.90 3.21
CA PHE A 119 -17.20 10.72 2.05
C PHE A 119 -17.24 9.27 1.53
N ILE A 120 -16.26 8.43 1.85
CA ILE A 120 -16.23 7.04 1.39
C ILE A 120 -16.68 6.08 2.52
N PRO A 121 -17.94 5.61 2.52
CA PRO A 121 -18.50 4.80 3.61
C PRO A 121 -18.01 3.33 3.64
N SER A 122 -17.25 2.92 2.63
CA SER A 122 -16.75 1.54 2.50
C SER A 122 -15.24 1.47 2.27
N ILE A 123 -14.54 0.97 3.28
CA ILE A 123 -13.10 0.70 3.20
C ILE A 123 -12.74 -0.31 2.11
N THR A 124 -13.68 -1.18 1.73
CA THR A 124 -13.46 -2.21 0.71
C THR A 124 -13.19 -1.58 -0.65
N ILE A 125 -13.89 -0.49 -1.00
CA ILE A 125 -13.61 0.20 -2.26
C ILE A 125 -12.30 0.97 -2.20
N VAL A 126 -12.01 1.65 -1.09
CA VAL A 126 -10.71 2.33 -0.93
C VAL A 126 -9.57 1.34 -1.13
N PHE A 127 -9.62 0.18 -0.49
CA PHE A 127 -8.60 -0.86 -0.67
C PHE A 127 -8.61 -1.47 -2.07
N GLY A 128 -9.78 -1.59 -2.72
CA GLY A 128 -9.89 -2.06 -4.10
C GLY A 128 -9.27 -1.09 -5.12
N LEU A 129 -9.61 0.20 -5.05
CA LEU A 129 -9.08 1.25 -5.93
C LEU A 129 -7.59 1.46 -5.69
N VAL A 130 -7.19 1.67 -4.43
CA VAL A 130 -5.79 1.88 -4.07
C VAL A 130 -4.98 0.63 -4.39
N GLY A 131 -5.46 -0.56 -4.06
CA GLY A 131 -4.78 -1.82 -4.36
C GLY A 131 -4.63 -2.08 -5.85
N GLY A 132 -5.71 -1.93 -6.63
CA GLY A 132 -5.67 -2.11 -8.09
C GLY A 132 -4.77 -1.11 -8.80
N PHE A 133 -4.88 0.17 -8.43
CA PHE A 133 -4.06 1.23 -9.00
C PHE A 133 -2.61 1.16 -8.50
N SER A 134 -2.37 1.44 -7.21
CA SER A 134 -1.02 1.54 -6.66
C SER A 134 -0.27 0.20 -6.69
N GLY A 135 -0.96 -0.92 -6.42
CA GLY A 135 -0.37 -2.24 -6.46
C GLY A 135 0.05 -2.65 -7.87
N GLY A 136 -0.75 -2.30 -8.90
CA GLY A 136 -0.39 -2.52 -10.29
C GLY A 136 0.85 -1.73 -10.72
N PHE A 137 0.95 -0.45 -10.32
CA PHE A 137 2.12 0.37 -10.60
C PHE A 137 3.38 -0.12 -9.86
N ILE A 138 3.30 -0.29 -8.54
CA ILE A 138 4.47 -0.62 -7.70
C ILE A 138 4.90 -2.07 -7.90
N GLY A 139 3.97 -3.00 -8.08
CA GLY A 139 4.25 -4.43 -8.21
C GLY A 139 4.69 -4.85 -9.60
N PHE A 140 4.21 -4.19 -10.65
CA PHE A 140 4.44 -4.62 -12.04
C PHE A 140 5.05 -3.52 -12.91
N ILE A 141 4.37 -2.38 -13.07
CA ILE A 141 4.78 -1.38 -14.07
C ILE A 141 6.15 -0.76 -13.73
N PHE A 142 6.35 -0.31 -12.49
CA PHE A 142 7.62 0.31 -12.09
C PHE A 142 8.80 -0.65 -12.11
N PRO A 143 8.72 -1.90 -11.60
CA PRO A 143 9.80 -2.86 -11.76
C PRO A 143 10.15 -3.13 -13.23
N ALA A 144 9.15 -3.26 -14.12
CA ALA A 144 9.39 -3.43 -15.56
C ALA A 144 10.12 -2.22 -16.17
N LEU A 145 9.65 -1.02 -15.87
CA LEU A 145 10.24 0.22 -16.38
C LEU A 145 11.65 0.43 -15.82
N LEU A 146 11.86 0.27 -14.51
CA LEU A 146 13.17 0.40 -13.88
C LEU A 146 14.17 -0.59 -14.46
N TYR A 147 13.77 -1.85 -14.69
CA TYR A 147 14.66 -2.84 -15.31
C TYR A 147 14.97 -2.50 -16.77
N MET A 148 14.02 -1.95 -17.52
CA MET A 148 14.20 -1.51 -18.90
C MET A 148 15.10 -0.27 -19.02
N TYR A 149 14.96 0.70 -18.12
CA TYR A 149 15.67 1.99 -18.21
C TYR A 149 17.00 2.05 -17.42
N SER A 150 17.21 1.19 -16.42
CA SER A 150 18.45 1.20 -15.62
C SER A 150 19.63 0.46 -16.27
N GLY A 151 19.38 -0.37 -17.29
CA GLY A 151 20.42 -1.04 -18.07
C GLY A 151 20.53 -0.44 -19.48
N ASN A 152 21.71 -0.51 -20.10
CA ASN A 152 21.87 -0.26 -21.54
C ASN A 152 21.07 -1.32 -22.32
N TRP A 153 19.80 -1.01 -22.53
CA TRP A 153 18.81 -1.94 -23.05
C TRP A 153 18.99 -2.08 -24.56
N THR A 154 19.84 -3.02 -24.95
CA THR A 154 19.92 -3.55 -26.30
C THR A 154 19.51 -5.02 -26.22
N LEU A 155 18.65 -5.50 -27.15
CA LEU A 155 18.22 -6.90 -27.27
C LEU A 155 19.36 -7.93 -27.11
N GLN A 156 20.59 -7.53 -27.42
CA GLN A 156 21.80 -8.35 -27.35
C GLN A 156 22.36 -8.54 -25.92
N SER A 157 22.07 -7.67 -24.96
CA SER A 157 22.72 -7.69 -23.63
C SER A 157 22.01 -8.55 -22.58
N VAL A 158 20.67 -8.64 -22.62
CA VAL A 158 19.85 -9.24 -21.54
C VAL A 158 19.32 -10.64 -21.85
N GLY A 159 19.40 -11.08 -23.11
CA GLY A 159 18.83 -12.34 -23.58
C GLY A 159 17.31 -12.29 -23.76
N TYR A 160 16.82 -13.10 -24.71
CA TYR A 160 15.41 -13.11 -25.15
C TYR A 160 14.40 -13.31 -24.01
N PHE A 161 14.75 -14.13 -23.01
CA PHE A 161 13.87 -14.43 -21.87
C PHE A 161 13.56 -13.20 -21.01
N HIS A 162 14.57 -12.41 -20.63
CA HIS A 162 14.36 -11.21 -19.82
C HIS A 162 13.64 -10.11 -20.62
N TYR A 163 13.92 -10.01 -21.93
CA TYR A 163 13.22 -9.09 -22.82
C TYR A 163 11.71 -9.36 -22.86
N ILE A 164 11.32 -10.61 -23.13
CA ILE A 164 9.92 -10.99 -23.15
C ILE A 164 9.30 -10.90 -21.77
N GLY A 165 10.00 -11.35 -20.73
CA GLY A 165 9.50 -11.31 -19.36
C GLY A 165 9.17 -9.89 -18.90
N THR A 166 10.00 -8.91 -19.24
CA THR A 166 9.75 -7.49 -18.89
C THR A 166 8.57 -6.89 -19.66
N HIS A 167 8.45 -7.18 -20.96
CA HIS A 167 7.30 -6.75 -21.76
C HIS A 167 5.99 -7.38 -21.27
N PHE A 168 6.03 -8.67 -20.97
CA PHE A 168 4.91 -9.41 -20.42
C PHE A 168 4.49 -8.85 -19.06
N LEU A 169 5.46 -8.59 -18.18
CA LEU A 169 5.21 -8.03 -16.85
C LEU A 169 4.61 -6.61 -16.94
N LEU A 170 5.06 -5.79 -17.89
CA LEU A 170 4.46 -4.49 -18.19
C LEU A 170 3.02 -4.63 -18.70
N PHE A 171 2.78 -5.53 -19.66
CA PHE A 171 1.45 -5.75 -20.23
C PHE A 171 0.46 -6.28 -19.19
N VAL A 172 0.86 -7.27 -18.40
CA VAL A 172 0.08 -7.80 -17.26
C VAL A 172 -0.17 -6.72 -16.22
N GLY A 173 0.83 -5.86 -15.94
CA GLY A 173 0.66 -4.72 -15.04
C GLY A 173 -0.41 -3.74 -15.51
N VAL A 174 -0.41 -3.38 -16.80
CA VAL A 174 -1.42 -2.49 -17.40
C VAL A 174 -2.81 -3.13 -17.33
N ILE A 175 -2.93 -4.41 -17.70
CA ILE A 175 -4.18 -5.17 -17.54
C ILE A 175 -4.62 -5.16 -16.07
N GLY A 176 -3.73 -5.47 -15.14
CA GLY A 176 -4.01 -5.50 -13.70
C GLY A 176 -4.54 -4.17 -13.16
N VAL A 177 -3.95 -3.05 -13.57
CA VAL A 177 -4.44 -1.70 -13.21
C VAL A 177 -5.83 -1.47 -13.78
N VAL A 178 -6.02 -1.69 -15.09
CA VAL A 178 -7.30 -1.42 -15.76
C VAL A 178 -8.41 -2.29 -15.15
N PHE A 179 -8.20 -3.59 -15.03
CA PHE A 179 -9.19 -4.51 -14.47
C PHE A 179 -9.41 -4.28 -12.97
N GLY A 180 -8.35 -4.02 -12.20
CA GLY A 180 -8.45 -3.75 -10.77
C GLY A 180 -9.24 -2.48 -10.47
N THR A 181 -8.93 -1.39 -11.19
CA THR A 181 -9.67 -0.12 -11.05
C THR A 181 -11.09 -0.24 -11.58
N ALA A 182 -11.30 -0.92 -12.72
CA ALA A 182 -12.65 -1.16 -13.26
C ALA A 182 -13.50 -1.97 -12.28
N PHE A 183 -12.98 -3.08 -11.73
CA PHE A 183 -13.71 -3.91 -10.78
C PHE A 183 -14.10 -3.11 -9.52
N ALA A 184 -13.19 -2.30 -9.00
CA ALA A 184 -13.49 -1.44 -7.86
C ALA A 184 -14.54 -0.36 -8.19
N ALA A 185 -14.50 0.24 -9.39
CA ALA A 185 -15.48 1.24 -9.82
C ALA A 185 -16.87 0.64 -10.12
N TYR A 186 -16.93 -0.53 -10.78
CA TYR A 186 -18.18 -1.25 -11.01
C TYR A 186 -18.78 -1.78 -9.71
N GLY A 187 -17.94 -2.16 -8.74
CA GLY A 187 -18.39 -2.55 -7.40
C GLY A 187 -19.15 -1.45 -6.65
N GLU A 188 -18.80 -0.18 -6.87
CA GLU A 188 -19.57 0.97 -6.35
C GLU A 188 -20.89 1.16 -7.11
N ALA A 189 -20.87 1.11 -8.45
CA ALA A 189 -22.05 1.42 -9.27
C ALA A 189 -23.21 0.43 -9.09
N MET A 190 -22.95 -0.76 -8.54
CA MET A 190 -23.98 -1.79 -8.28
C MET A 190 -24.53 -1.75 -6.84
N HIS A 191 -24.04 -0.87 -5.97
CA HIS A 191 -24.46 -0.75 -4.57
C HIS A 191 -25.24 0.54 -4.30
#